data_AF-A0A7W1YZ74-F1
#
_entry.id   AF-A0A7W1YZ74-F1
#
_cell.length_a   1.000
_cell.length_b   1.000
_cell.length_c   1.000
_cell.angle_alpha   90.00
_cell.angle_beta   90.00
_cell.angle_gamma   90.00
#
_symmetry.space_group_name_H-M   'P 1'
#
loop_
_entity.id
_entity.type
_entity.pdbx_description
1 polymer ?
#
loop_
_entity_poly.entity_id
_entity_poly.type
_entity_poly.pdbx_seq_one_letter_code
_entity_poly.pdbx_strand_id
1 'polypeptide(L)'
;MSDSDQALGSSDKAPKEAVARAFGAGNRARLLARYFETAGPVTPANAWQHVYRLLLWIDRTTALAHCYESDKAQPGRSWYARSLAFHDWLSQEFDLVPAKLADEIDWLFRQAVKDLATRLITGRSESYERQREPYAGRSFPEPGEDPELAAIIRETLRGWLNPEPPAEVIASLTRRIHTHLSQENKRKNLVGEGFEDVIAAILFRLNFNIPLEVKTRIALHDLPGFHQPAPNEKIKKVDLGLIQEKYRTLATAKWSIRADREEQFMSDFQTYERLEAVGQDFAYVLITNEFDAARLRAACERRRQNAPLFTHVVHLNPAAVNVVYREAQSEGSAAVRAHIENGRLISFQKWLSILQGASSDS
;
A
#
# COMPACT_ATOMS: atom_id res chain seq x y z
N MET A 1 3.84 49.79 -16.03
CA MET A 1 5.15 49.72 -15.35
C MET A 1 4.88 49.38 -13.90
N SER A 2 5.28 48.25 -13.34
CA SER A 2 5.98 47.08 -13.89
C SER A 2 5.73 45.93 -12.92
N ASP A 3 5.38 44.78 -13.49
CA ASP A 3 5.38 43.46 -12.88
C ASP A 3 6.74 43.13 -12.27
N SER A 4 6.78 42.83 -10.98
CA SER A 4 7.96 42.21 -10.37
C SER A 4 7.61 41.43 -9.09
N ASP A 5 6.54 40.61 -9.12
CA ASP A 5 6.17 39.76 -7.97
C ASP A 5 5.77 38.31 -8.34
N GLN A 6 6.12 37.83 -9.54
CA GLN A 6 5.87 36.44 -9.95
C GLN A 6 7.14 35.73 -10.42
N ALA A 7 8.03 35.30 -9.52
CA ALA A 7 9.13 34.41 -9.92
C ALA A 7 9.79 33.54 -8.82
N LEU A 8 9.18 33.33 -7.65
CA LEU A 8 9.81 32.56 -6.55
C LEU A 8 9.28 31.11 -6.36
N GLY A 9 8.59 30.53 -7.35
CA GLY A 9 7.83 29.27 -7.14
C GLY A 9 8.16 28.04 -8.01
N SER A 10 9.22 28.00 -8.82
CA SER A 10 9.36 26.96 -9.87
C SER A 10 10.46 25.91 -9.70
N SER A 11 11.50 26.12 -8.89
CA SER A 11 12.64 25.19 -8.78
C SER A 11 12.32 23.88 -8.06
N ASP A 12 11.41 23.95 -7.10
CA ASP A 12 11.03 22.84 -6.22
C ASP A 12 9.95 21.93 -6.86
N LYS A 13 9.47 22.28 -8.06
CA LYS A 13 8.39 21.56 -8.77
C LYS A 13 8.91 20.40 -9.62
N ALA A 14 10.02 20.57 -10.34
CA ALA A 14 10.48 19.54 -11.30
C ALA A 14 10.86 18.19 -10.64
N PRO A 15 11.61 18.15 -9.51
CA PRO A 15 11.89 16.89 -8.82
C PRO A 15 10.61 16.28 -8.22
N LYS A 16 9.72 17.11 -7.67
CA LYS A 16 8.44 16.67 -7.09
C LYS A 16 7.51 16.08 -8.15
N GLU A 17 7.46 16.66 -9.35
CA GLU A 17 6.68 16.16 -10.48
C GLU A 17 7.24 14.87 -11.07
N ALA A 18 8.56 14.72 -11.14
CA ALA A 18 9.19 13.46 -11.57
C ALA A 18 8.90 12.32 -10.59
N VAL A 19 8.99 12.60 -9.28
CA VAL A 19 8.63 11.66 -8.21
C VAL A 19 7.13 11.34 -8.23
N ALA A 20 6.27 12.34 -8.35
CA ALA A 20 4.82 12.14 -8.45
C ALA A 20 4.43 11.29 -9.66
N ARG A 21 5.10 11.47 -10.81
CA ARG A 21 4.89 10.66 -12.01
C ARG A 21 5.45 9.24 -11.89
N ALA A 22 6.51 9.02 -11.12
CA ALA A 22 7.08 7.67 -10.93
C ALA A 22 6.20 6.80 -10.02
N PHE A 23 5.58 7.39 -9.01
CA PHE A 23 4.69 6.68 -8.07
C PHE A 23 3.19 6.85 -8.39
N GLY A 24 2.85 7.61 -9.44
CA GLY A 24 1.47 7.93 -9.82
C GLY A 24 0.74 6.80 -10.56
N ALA A 25 -0.59 6.94 -10.67
CA ALA A 25 -1.49 5.93 -11.21
C ALA A 25 -1.08 5.38 -12.58
N GLY A 26 -0.68 6.25 -13.52
CA GLY A 26 -0.26 5.82 -14.85
C GLY A 26 0.98 4.91 -14.83
N ASN A 27 1.97 5.19 -13.98
CA ASN A 27 3.14 4.32 -13.87
C ASN A 27 2.80 3.00 -13.17
N ARG A 28 1.95 3.05 -12.12
CA ARG A 28 1.49 1.84 -11.43
C ARG A 28 0.72 0.92 -12.38
N ALA A 29 -0.21 1.44 -13.18
CA ALA A 29 -0.95 0.65 -14.18
C ALA A 29 -0.01 -0.06 -15.16
N ARG A 30 1.00 0.67 -15.70
CA ARG A 30 2.03 0.09 -16.58
C ARG A 30 2.84 -1.01 -15.87
N LEU A 31 3.26 -0.76 -14.63
CA LEU A 31 4.04 -1.73 -13.86
C LEU A 31 3.21 -2.99 -13.52
N LEU A 32 1.93 -2.83 -13.19
CA LEU A 32 1.03 -3.96 -12.95
C LEU A 32 0.82 -4.79 -14.22
N ALA A 33 0.62 -4.15 -15.38
CA ALA A 33 0.56 -4.85 -16.66
C ALA A 33 1.82 -5.71 -16.88
N ARG A 34 3.00 -5.10 -16.74
CA ARG A 34 4.29 -5.78 -16.87
C ARG A 34 4.48 -6.93 -15.89
N TYR A 35 4.06 -6.77 -14.64
CA TYR A 35 4.16 -7.86 -13.65
C TYR A 35 3.35 -9.07 -14.10
N PHE A 36 2.08 -8.84 -14.45
CA PHE A 36 1.15 -9.91 -14.79
C PHE A 36 1.38 -10.53 -16.18
N GLU A 37 2.17 -9.91 -17.05
CA GLU A 37 2.66 -10.57 -18.28
C GLU A 37 3.51 -11.81 -17.96
N THR A 38 4.21 -11.82 -16.82
CA THR A 38 5.13 -12.89 -16.43
C THR A 38 4.71 -13.67 -15.18
N ALA A 39 3.70 -13.20 -14.44
CA ALA A 39 3.31 -13.76 -13.14
C ALA A 39 2.59 -15.12 -13.21
N GLY A 40 2.28 -15.60 -14.42
CA GLY A 40 1.45 -16.79 -14.62
C GLY A 40 -0.05 -16.52 -14.45
N PRO A 41 -0.88 -17.57 -14.42
CA PRO A 41 -2.33 -17.44 -14.30
C PRO A 41 -2.75 -16.91 -12.93
N VAL A 42 -3.68 -15.98 -12.92
CA VAL A 42 -4.31 -15.47 -11.70
C VAL A 42 -5.54 -16.32 -11.38
N THR A 43 -5.60 -16.83 -10.16
CA THR A 43 -6.68 -17.66 -9.63
C THR A 43 -7.11 -17.12 -8.25
N PRO A 44 -8.30 -17.45 -7.74
CA PRO A 44 -8.67 -17.10 -6.37
C PRO A 44 -7.65 -17.60 -5.33
N ALA A 45 -7.07 -18.78 -5.55
CA ALA A 45 -6.14 -19.40 -4.61
C ALA A 45 -4.79 -18.67 -4.49
N ASN A 46 -4.23 -18.18 -5.61
CA ASN A 46 -2.94 -17.47 -5.60
C ASN A 46 -3.06 -15.94 -5.60
N ALA A 47 -4.28 -15.40 -5.67
CA ALA A 47 -4.53 -13.96 -5.71
C ALA A 47 -3.83 -13.19 -4.58
N TRP A 48 -3.88 -13.70 -3.35
CA TRP A 48 -3.23 -13.07 -2.19
C TRP A 48 -1.70 -13.04 -2.33
N GLN A 49 -1.10 -14.05 -2.97
CA GLN A 49 0.35 -14.12 -3.19
C GLN A 49 0.80 -12.99 -4.09
N HIS A 50 0.04 -12.68 -5.15
CA HIS A 50 0.33 -11.53 -6.02
C HIS A 50 0.27 -10.20 -5.25
N VAL A 51 -0.69 -10.04 -4.34
CA VAL A 51 -0.77 -8.85 -3.49
C VAL A 51 0.50 -8.69 -2.65
N TYR A 52 0.95 -9.75 -1.97
CA TYR A 52 2.17 -9.71 -1.17
C TYR A 52 3.41 -9.49 -2.02
N ARG A 53 3.57 -10.19 -3.15
CA ARG A 53 4.71 -10.00 -4.07
C ARG A 53 4.82 -8.55 -4.58
N LEU A 54 3.68 -7.90 -4.82
CA LEU A 54 3.64 -6.53 -5.33
C LEU A 54 3.87 -5.47 -4.24
N LEU A 55 3.32 -5.65 -3.03
CA LEU A 55 3.17 -4.58 -2.06
C LEU A 55 3.77 -4.84 -0.67
N LEU A 56 3.89 -6.10 -0.24
CA LEU A 56 4.51 -6.41 1.05
C LEU A 56 5.98 -6.05 0.99
N TRP A 57 6.57 -5.57 2.09
CA TRP A 57 7.97 -5.17 2.12
C TRP A 57 8.69 -5.76 3.32
N ILE A 58 10.02 -5.74 3.25
CA ILE A 58 10.87 -6.02 4.39
C ILE A 58 11.02 -4.75 5.22
N ASP A 59 10.63 -4.83 6.49
CA ASP A 59 10.92 -3.82 7.47
C ASP A 59 12.44 -3.76 7.69
N ARG A 60 13.03 -2.60 7.40
CA ARG A 60 14.49 -2.43 7.45
C ARG A 60 15.06 -2.48 8.86
N THR A 61 14.24 -2.17 9.86
CA THR A 61 14.69 -2.14 11.25
C THR A 61 14.82 -3.53 11.82
N THR A 62 13.98 -4.47 11.38
CA THR A 62 13.99 -5.86 11.83
C THR A 62 14.56 -6.83 10.81
N ALA A 63 14.70 -6.41 9.54
CA ALA A 63 14.98 -7.24 8.38
C ALA A 63 13.94 -8.35 8.11
N LEU A 64 12.72 -8.19 8.65
CA LEU A 64 11.63 -9.17 8.51
C LEU A 64 10.50 -8.63 7.64
N ALA A 65 9.60 -9.52 7.20
CA ALA A 65 8.42 -9.12 6.44
C ALA A 65 7.52 -8.25 7.33
N HIS A 66 7.11 -7.10 6.83
CA HIS A 66 6.36 -6.14 7.64
C HIS A 66 4.92 -6.61 7.86
N CYS A 67 4.59 -6.97 9.10
CA CYS A 67 3.22 -7.29 9.51
C CYS A 67 2.66 -6.34 10.59
N TYR A 68 3.48 -5.50 11.22
CA TYR A 68 3.04 -4.59 12.28
C TYR A 68 3.95 -3.38 12.44
N GLU A 69 3.54 -2.42 13.29
CA GLU A 69 4.30 -1.20 13.59
C GLU A 69 5.76 -1.53 13.99
N SER A 70 6.71 -0.96 13.25
CA SER A 70 8.14 -1.30 13.33
C SER A 70 8.71 -1.18 14.73
N ASP A 71 8.34 -0.13 15.48
CA ASP A 71 8.81 0.10 16.86
C ASP A 71 8.34 -0.99 17.83
N LYS A 72 7.19 -1.60 17.56
CA LYS A 72 6.64 -2.71 18.33
C LYS A 72 7.23 -4.05 17.93
N ALA A 73 7.71 -4.17 16.70
CA ALA A 73 8.28 -5.40 16.16
C ALA A 73 9.79 -5.56 16.42
N GLN A 74 10.46 -4.64 17.13
CA GLN A 74 11.90 -4.74 17.42
C GLN A 74 12.27 -5.94 18.31
N PRO A 75 13.50 -6.50 18.19
CA PRO A 75 14.00 -7.52 19.11
C PRO A 75 13.75 -7.18 20.59
N GLY A 76 13.29 -8.18 21.36
CA GLY A 76 12.90 -8.01 22.76
C GLY A 76 11.47 -7.46 22.99
N ARG A 77 10.75 -7.06 21.93
CA ARG A 77 9.33 -6.71 22.00
C ARG A 77 8.43 -7.90 21.67
N SER A 78 7.18 -7.84 22.12
CA SER A 78 6.20 -8.92 21.97
C SER A 78 5.84 -9.26 20.52
N TRP A 79 6.01 -8.33 19.57
CA TRP A 79 5.71 -8.56 18.16
C TRP A 79 6.89 -9.09 17.34
N TYR A 80 8.11 -9.13 17.87
CA TYR A 80 9.26 -9.63 17.11
C TYR A 80 9.13 -11.12 16.79
N ALA A 81 8.80 -11.95 17.80
CA ALA A 81 8.58 -13.39 17.59
C ALA A 81 7.44 -13.66 16.59
N ARG A 82 6.40 -12.82 16.59
CA ARG A 82 5.30 -12.91 15.63
C ARG A 82 5.73 -12.53 14.21
N SER A 83 6.57 -11.51 14.09
CA SER A 83 7.14 -11.10 12.80
C SER A 83 8.06 -12.17 12.23
N LEU A 84 8.83 -12.87 13.08
CA LEU A 84 9.62 -14.03 12.69
C LEU A 84 8.74 -15.17 12.18
N ALA A 85 7.69 -15.52 12.93
CA ALA A 85 6.75 -16.57 12.53
C ALA A 85 6.06 -16.25 11.20
N PHE A 86 5.61 -15.00 11.01
CA PHE A 86 5.03 -14.55 9.76
C PHE A 86 6.03 -14.62 8.59
N HIS A 87 7.25 -14.14 8.79
CA HIS A 87 8.28 -14.15 7.75
C HIS A 87 8.66 -15.58 7.34
N ASP A 88 8.82 -16.49 8.31
CA ASP A 88 9.08 -17.91 8.06
C ASP A 88 7.93 -18.57 7.30
N TRP A 89 6.69 -18.43 7.78
CA TRP A 89 5.51 -18.96 7.10
C TRP A 89 5.39 -18.44 5.67
N LEU A 90 5.54 -17.12 5.46
CA LEU A 90 5.43 -16.55 4.13
C LEU A 90 6.53 -17.06 3.19
N SER A 91 7.75 -17.28 3.71
CA SER A 91 8.83 -17.86 2.93
C SER A 91 8.49 -19.28 2.49
N GLN A 92 7.91 -20.09 3.38
CA GLN A 92 7.44 -21.45 3.07
C GLN A 92 6.32 -21.43 2.02
N GLU A 93 5.32 -20.55 2.15
CA GLU A 93 4.23 -20.41 1.17
C GLU A 93 4.71 -19.99 -0.22
N PHE A 94 5.88 -19.36 -0.32
CA PHE A 94 6.50 -18.96 -1.57
C PHE A 94 7.56 -19.96 -2.05
N ASP A 95 7.77 -21.07 -1.34
CA ASP A 95 8.83 -22.05 -1.57
C ASP A 95 10.23 -21.42 -1.57
N LEU A 96 10.47 -20.49 -0.63
CA LEU A 96 11.70 -19.73 -0.47
C LEU A 96 12.37 -20.02 0.87
N VAL A 97 13.70 -19.86 0.89
CA VAL A 97 14.40 -19.65 2.15
C VAL A 97 14.16 -18.23 2.66
N PRO A 98 14.06 -17.99 3.99
CA PRO A 98 13.78 -16.67 4.57
C PRO A 98 14.66 -15.53 4.01
N ALA A 99 15.95 -15.78 3.84
CA ALA A 99 16.89 -14.80 3.31
C ALA A 99 16.59 -14.31 1.88
N LYS A 100 15.76 -15.03 1.11
CA LYS A 100 15.39 -14.70 -0.27
C LYS A 100 14.06 -13.98 -0.39
N LEU A 101 13.27 -13.89 0.68
CA LEU A 101 11.94 -13.28 0.62
C LEU A 101 11.98 -11.82 0.14
N ALA A 102 13.00 -11.06 0.53
CA ALA A 102 13.21 -9.67 0.13
C ALA A 102 13.28 -9.46 -1.40
N ASP A 103 13.78 -10.47 -2.13
CA ASP A 103 13.94 -10.43 -3.58
C ASP A 103 12.61 -10.63 -4.31
N GLU A 104 11.63 -11.25 -3.63
CA GLU A 104 10.38 -11.76 -4.20
C GLU A 104 9.16 -10.89 -3.85
N ILE A 105 9.29 -10.00 -2.87
CA ILE A 105 8.25 -9.05 -2.47
C ILE A 105 8.60 -7.61 -2.88
N ASP A 106 7.71 -6.66 -2.55
CA ASP A 106 7.92 -5.24 -2.78
C ASP A 106 8.17 -4.86 -4.25
N TRP A 107 7.69 -5.69 -5.17
CA TRP A 107 8.05 -5.57 -6.58
C TRP A 107 7.62 -4.21 -7.15
N LEU A 108 6.41 -3.75 -6.83
CA LEU A 108 5.86 -2.51 -7.39
C LEU A 108 6.69 -1.29 -6.99
N PHE A 109 7.09 -1.21 -5.71
CA PHE A 109 7.94 -0.14 -5.22
C PHE A 109 9.35 -0.20 -5.82
N ARG A 110 9.97 -1.40 -5.83
CA ARG A 110 11.32 -1.59 -6.39
C ARG A 110 11.38 -1.17 -7.86
N GLN A 111 10.35 -1.49 -8.65
CA GLN A 111 10.30 -1.07 -10.05
C GLN A 111 10.03 0.43 -10.21
N ALA A 112 9.14 1.01 -9.40
CA ALA A 112 8.89 2.46 -9.42
C ALA A 112 10.16 3.27 -9.06
N VAL A 113 10.97 2.77 -8.12
CA VAL A 113 12.28 3.35 -7.78
C VAL A 113 13.27 3.24 -8.95
N LYS A 114 13.31 2.11 -9.66
CA LYS A 114 14.15 1.96 -10.87
C LYS A 114 13.73 2.93 -11.99
N ASP A 115 12.43 3.10 -12.21
CA ASP A 115 11.92 4.07 -13.19
C ASP A 115 12.29 5.50 -12.79
N LEU A 116 12.17 5.83 -11.50
CA LEU A 116 12.55 7.15 -10.98
C LEU A 116 14.05 7.41 -11.19
N ALA A 117 14.90 6.44 -10.84
CA ALA A 117 16.35 6.56 -11.00
C ALA A 117 16.73 6.81 -12.47
N THR A 118 16.11 6.09 -13.40
CA THR A 118 16.32 6.27 -14.84
C THR A 118 15.94 7.70 -15.29
N ARG A 119 14.84 8.25 -14.77
CA ARG A 119 14.36 9.60 -15.10
C ARG A 119 15.18 10.73 -14.45
N LEU A 120 15.76 10.48 -13.28
CA LEU A 120 16.62 11.47 -12.59
C LEU A 120 18.00 11.59 -13.25
N ILE A 121 18.54 10.49 -13.81
CA ILE A 121 19.82 10.52 -14.56
C ILE A 121 19.70 11.41 -15.82
N THR A 122 18.51 11.51 -16.41
CA THR A 122 18.22 12.37 -17.56
C THR A 122 17.88 13.83 -17.20
N GLY A 123 17.86 14.20 -15.92
CA GLY A 123 17.23 15.43 -15.44
C GLY A 123 18.14 16.35 -14.64
N ARG A 124 19.25 16.84 -15.21
CA ARG A 124 19.73 18.20 -14.87
C ARG A 124 18.92 19.15 -15.73
N SER A 125 17.92 19.82 -15.16
CA SER A 125 17.14 20.78 -15.94
C SER A 125 17.99 22.04 -16.20
N GLU A 126 17.90 22.63 -17.38
CA GLU A 126 18.54 23.93 -17.68
C GLU A 126 18.15 25.01 -16.65
N SER A 127 16.96 24.90 -16.05
CA SER A 127 16.51 25.78 -14.98
C SER A 127 17.34 25.66 -13.69
N TYR A 128 17.85 24.47 -13.37
CA TYR A 128 18.70 24.23 -12.21
C TYR A 128 20.05 24.92 -12.38
N GLU A 129 20.66 24.78 -13.56
CA GLU A 129 21.94 25.40 -13.87
C GLU A 129 21.83 26.94 -13.88
N ARG A 130 20.78 27.49 -14.52
CA ARG A 130 20.52 28.95 -14.52
C ARG A 130 20.28 29.54 -13.12
N GLN A 131 19.67 28.80 -12.20
CA GLN A 131 19.44 29.29 -10.83
C GLN A 131 20.69 29.25 -9.96
N ARG A 132 21.64 28.35 -10.25
CA ARG A 132 22.91 28.26 -9.52
C ARG A 132 24.00 29.13 -10.12
N GLU A 133 23.88 29.52 -11.39
CA GLU A 133 24.81 30.39 -12.10
C GLU A 133 25.19 31.67 -11.30
N PRO A 134 24.25 32.40 -10.65
CA PRO A 134 24.60 33.59 -9.84
C PRO A 134 25.43 33.28 -8.58
N TYR A 135 25.49 32.01 -8.17
CA TYR A 135 26.16 31.53 -6.96
C TYR A 135 27.41 30.69 -7.27
N ALA A 136 27.83 30.65 -8.54
CA ALA A 136 29.05 29.95 -8.94
C ALA A 136 30.27 30.42 -8.11
N GLY A 137 31.09 29.48 -7.65
CA GLY A 137 32.29 29.75 -6.86
C GLY A 137 32.05 30.13 -5.38
N ARG A 138 30.81 30.13 -4.90
CA ARG A 138 30.46 30.46 -3.50
C ARG A 138 30.31 29.24 -2.58
N SER A 139 30.73 28.07 -3.03
CA SER A 139 30.71 26.80 -2.26
C SER A 139 29.35 26.46 -1.63
N PHE A 140 28.25 26.83 -2.30
CA PHE A 140 26.91 26.44 -1.85
C PHE A 140 26.73 24.93 -1.96
N PRO A 141 26.17 24.27 -0.94
CA PRO A 141 25.94 22.83 -1.00
C PRO A 141 25.04 22.46 -2.18
N GLU A 142 25.28 21.29 -2.73
CA GLU A 142 24.45 20.69 -3.77
C GLU A 142 23.16 20.13 -3.11
N PRO A 143 22.00 20.19 -3.79
CA PRO A 143 20.79 19.54 -3.28
C PRO A 143 21.03 18.05 -3.00
N GLY A 144 20.72 17.63 -1.77
CA GLY A 144 20.96 16.26 -1.29
C GLY A 144 22.36 16.01 -0.73
N GLU A 145 23.21 17.04 -0.57
CA GLU A 145 24.34 16.99 0.34
C GLU A 145 23.87 17.07 1.79
N ASP A 146 24.32 16.12 2.59
CA ASP A 146 24.08 16.04 4.03
C ASP A 146 25.45 15.86 4.72
N PRO A 147 26.05 16.95 5.22
CA PRO A 147 27.37 16.92 5.85
C PRO A 147 27.43 16.03 7.10
N GLU A 148 26.32 15.90 7.82
CA GLU A 148 26.24 15.07 9.03
C GLU A 148 26.25 13.59 8.66
N LEU A 149 25.42 13.18 7.69
CA LEU A 149 25.44 11.82 7.18
C LEU A 149 26.80 11.45 6.54
N ALA A 150 27.41 12.40 5.82
CA ALA A 150 28.76 12.21 5.27
C ALA A 150 29.81 11.98 6.38
N ALA A 151 29.69 12.69 7.50
CA ALA A 151 30.56 12.50 8.66
C ALA A 151 30.37 11.11 9.29
N ILE A 152 29.12 10.67 9.52
CA ILE A 152 28.79 9.35 10.06
C ILE A 152 29.38 8.21 9.19
N ILE A 153 29.22 8.31 7.87
CA ILE A 153 29.75 7.32 6.91
C ILE A 153 31.28 7.26 6.99
N ARG A 154 31.95 8.42 6.96
CA ARG A 154 33.41 8.49 7.03
C ARG A 154 33.91 7.92 8.34
N GLU A 155 33.30 8.30 9.46
CA GLU A 155 33.69 7.82 10.78
C GLU A 155 33.55 6.29 10.89
N THR A 156 32.44 5.73 10.43
CA THR A 156 32.17 4.28 10.49
C THR A 156 33.14 3.47 9.62
N LEU A 157 33.51 3.99 8.44
CA LEU A 157 34.32 3.25 7.45
C LEU A 157 35.82 3.55 7.53
N ARG A 158 36.26 4.56 8.29
CA ARG A 158 37.66 5.00 8.38
C ARG A 158 38.65 3.88 8.70
N GLY A 159 38.26 2.93 9.55
CA GLY A 159 39.11 1.79 9.93
C GLY A 159 39.19 0.67 8.90
N TRP A 160 38.32 0.67 7.89
CA TRP A 160 38.14 -0.43 6.93
C TRP A 160 38.49 -0.03 5.50
N LEU A 161 38.62 1.27 5.23
CA LEU A 161 38.94 1.81 3.91
C LEU A 161 40.30 2.48 3.92
N ASN A 162 41.22 1.96 3.10
CA ASN A 162 42.45 2.63 2.75
C ASN A 162 42.65 2.51 1.23
N PRO A 163 42.66 3.63 0.47
CA PRO A 163 42.66 5.03 0.90
C PRO A 163 41.28 5.61 1.26
N GLU A 164 41.28 6.79 1.90
CA GLU A 164 40.04 7.55 2.19
C GLU A 164 39.32 7.90 0.88
N PRO A 165 38.00 7.66 0.78
CA PRO A 165 37.26 7.94 -0.45
C PRO A 165 37.27 9.45 -0.77
N PRO A 166 37.41 9.84 -2.05
CA PRO A 166 37.31 11.23 -2.46
C PRO A 166 35.99 11.87 -2.02
N ALA A 167 36.01 13.19 -1.76
CA ALA A 167 34.84 13.93 -1.29
C ALA A 167 33.62 13.78 -2.22
N GLU A 168 33.83 13.73 -3.54
CA GLU A 168 32.78 13.51 -4.53
C GLU A 168 32.11 12.13 -4.41
N VAL A 169 32.88 11.09 -4.07
CA VAL A 169 32.36 9.73 -3.86
C VAL A 169 31.48 9.68 -2.60
N ILE A 170 31.91 10.35 -1.53
CA ILE A 170 31.11 10.47 -0.30
C ILE A 170 29.85 11.28 -0.55
N ALA A 171 29.93 12.43 -1.23
CA ALA A 171 28.77 13.25 -1.58
C ALA A 171 27.76 12.47 -2.45
N SER A 172 28.26 11.69 -3.41
CA SER A 172 27.43 10.77 -4.22
C SER A 172 26.75 9.70 -3.37
N LEU A 173 27.47 9.07 -2.44
CA LEU A 173 26.93 8.06 -1.52
C LEU A 173 25.86 8.65 -0.59
N THR A 174 26.14 9.79 0.05
CA THR A 174 25.21 10.53 0.90
C THR A 174 23.94 10.88 0.13
N ARG A 175 24.07 11.41 -1.09
CA ARG A 175 22.92 11.72 -1.95
C ARG A 175 22.11 10.49 -2.31
N ARG A 176 22.78 9.35 -2.59
CA ARG A 176 22.11 8.06 -2.84
C ARG A 176 21.36 7.57 -1.60
N ILE A 177 21.94 7.70 -0.41
CA ILE A 177 21.28 7.32 0.85
C ILE A 177 20.08 8.23 1.12
N HIS A 178 20.23 9.55 1.03
CA HIS A 178 19.12 10.49 1.24
C HIS A 178 17.99 10.30 0.21
N THR A 179 18.35 10.09 -1.05
CA THR A 179 17.39 9.72 -2.11
C THR A 179 16.66 8.43 -1.74
N HIS A 180 17.38 7.43 -1.27
CA HIS A 180 16.81 6.16 -0.84
C HIS A 180 15.89 6.29 0.40
N LEU A 181 16.22 7.17 1.36
CA LEU A 181 15.40 7.46 2.54
C LEU A 181 14.15 8.29 2.20
N SER A 182 14.28 9.31 1.35
CA SER A 182 13.13 10.12 0.89
C SER A 182 12.13 9.30 0.07
N GLN A 183 12.61 8.29 -0.66
CA GLN A 183 11.78 7.31 -1.37
C GLN A 183 10.95 6.44 -0.41
N GLU A 184 11.45 6.10 0.79
CA GLU A 184 10.72 5.28 1.77
C GLU A 184 9.43 5.96 2.24
N ASN A 185 9.42 7.29 2.38
CA ASN A 185 8.19 8.02 2.69
C ASN A 185 7.12 7.89 1.57
N LYS A 186 7.53 7.59 0.33
CA LYS A 186 6.62 7.36 -0.80
C LYS A 186 6.07 5.93 -0.86
N ARG A 187 6.68 4.98 -0.15
CA ARG A 187 6.15 3.62 0.03
C ARG A 187 4.73 3.67 0.60
N LYS A 188 4.48 4.54 1.59
CA LYS A 188 3.14 4.69 2.21
C LYS A 188 2.06 5.08 1.18
N ASN A 189 2.40 5.96 0.24
CA ASN A 189 1.47 6.38 -0.81
C ASN A 189 1.24 5.26 -1.84
N LEU A 190 2.31 4.54 -2.19
CA LEU A 190 2.23 3.39 -3.09
C LEU A 190 1.47 2.22 -2.46
N VAL A 191 1.58 1.98 -1.16
CA VAL A 191 0.80 0.96 -0.46
C VAL A 191 -0.67 1.37 -0.38
N GLY A 192 -0.99 2.65 -0.12
CA GLY A 192 -2.38 3.13 -0.08
C GLY A 192 -3.10 2.92 -1.41
N GLU A 193 -2.72 3.69 -2.43
CA GLU A 193 -3.37 3.61 -3.74
C GLU A 193 -3.02 2.31 -4.49
N GLY A 194 -1.76 1.86 -4.41
CA GLY A 194 -1.36 0.63 -5.08
C GLY A 194 -2.09 -0.60 -4.56
N PHE A 195 -2.57 -0.62 -3.31
CA PHE A 195 -3.39 -1.73 -2.84
C PHE A 195 -4.72 -1.85 -3.58
N GLU A 196 -5.40 -0.73 -3.80
CA GLU A 196 -6.63 -0.68 -4.60
C GLU A 196 -6.36 -1.07 -6.06
N ASP A 197 -5.27 -0.55 -6.65
CA ASP A 197 -4.90 -0.84 -8.04
C ASP A 197 -4.55 -2.33 -8.25
N VAL A 198 -3.86 -2.94 -7.27
CA VAL A 198 -3.50 -4.36 -7.31
C VAL A 198 -4.74 -5.25 -7.19
N ILE A 199 -5.66 -4.95 -6.25
CA ILE A 199 -6.91 -5.72 -6.13
C ILE A 199 -7.71 -5.63 -7.43
N ALA A 200 -7.85 -4.42 -8.01
CA ALA A 200 -8.55 -4.26 -9.29
C ALA A 200 -7.86 -5.02 -10.42
N ALA A 201 -6.53 -4.95 -10.52
CA ALA A 201 -5.75 -5.68 -11.52
C ALA A 201 -5.92 -7.21 -11.40
N ILE A 202 -6.05 -7.74 -10.19
CA ILE A 202 -6.37 -9.14 -9.93
C ILE A 202 -7.79 -9.46 -10.39
N LEU A 203 -8.78 -8.65 -9.99
CA LEU A 203 -10.18 -8.85 -10.38
C LEU A 203 -10.34 -8.86 -11.90
N PHE A 204 -9.71 -7.94 -12.63
CA PHE A 204 -9.78 -7.91 -14.10
C PHE A 204 -9.20 -9.16 -14.80
N ARG A 205 -8.44 -9.99 -14.09
CA ARG A 205 -7.82 -11.20 -14.62
C ARG A 205 -8.53 -12.48 -14.22
N LEU A 206 -9.51 -12.39 -13.34
CA LEU A 206 -10.32 -13.52 -12.92
C LEU A 206 -11.52 -13.67 -13.84
N ASN A 207 -11.91 -14.92 -14.08
CA ASN A 207 -13.14 -15.24 -14.78
C ASN A 207 -14.28 -15.31 -13.78
N PHE A 208 -15.37 -14.59 -14.04
CA PHE A 208 -16.59 -14.62 -13.22
C PHE A 208 -17.74 -15.21 -14.02
N ASN A 209 -18.60 -15.99 -13.36
CA ASN A 209 -19.78 -16.58 -14.01
C ASN A 209 -20.76 -15.50 -14.50
N ILE A 210 -20.82 -14.38 -13.77
CA ILE A 210 -21.58 -13.18 -14.13
C ILE A 210 -20.56 -12.08 -14.45
N PRO A 211 -20.70 -11.36 -15.59
CA PRO A 211 -19.82 -10.24 -15.91
C PRO A 211 -19.68 -9.27 -14.74
N LEU A 212 -18.44 -9.07 -14.30
CA LEU A 212 -18.11 -8.18 -13.20
C LEU A 212 -17.50 -6.90 -13.77
N GLU A 213 -18.18 -5.77 -13.58
CA GLU A 213 -17.59 -4.46 -13.81
C GLU A 213 -16.86 -4.00 -12.54
N VAL A 214 -15.59 -3.62 -12.69
CA VAL A 214 -14.74 -3.13 -11.59
C VAL A 214 -14.39 -1.67 -11.86
N LYS A 215 -14.77 -0.77 -10.93
CA LYS A 215 -14.42 0.65 -10.98
C LYS A 215 -13.56 1.04 -9.78
N THR A 216 -12.35 1.52 -10.02
CA THR A 216 -11.42 1.99 -8.97
C THR A 216 -11.62 3.49 -8.69
N ARG A 217 -11.67 3.88 -7.41
CA ARG A 217 -11.72 5.29 -6.96
C ARG A 217 -12.81 6.13 -7.63
N ILE A 218 -13.92 5.48 -7.97
CA ILE A 218 -15.03 6.08 -8.68
C ILE A 218 -15.83 6.98 -7.73
N ALA A 219 -16.38 8.08 -8.25
CA ALA A 219 -17.32 8.86 -7.46
C ALA A 219 -18.57 8.03 -7.21
N LEU A 220 -19.12 8.10 -6.00
CA LEU A 220 -20.26 7.29 -5.60
C LEU A 220 -21.47 7.51 -6.52
N HIS A 221 -21.73 8.75 -6.92
CA HIS A 221 -22.85 9.10 -7.80
C HIS A 221 -22.65 8.65 -9.27
N ASP A 222 -21.44 8.22 -9.65
CA ASP A 222 -21.18 7.61 -10.96
C ASP A 222 -21.43 6.09 -10.95
N LEU A 223 -21.75 5.53 -9.78
CA LEU A 223 -22.20 4.14 -9.65
C LEU A 223 -23.71 4.04 -9.88
N PRO A 224 -24.19 2.96 -10.50
CA PRO A 224 -25.61 2.77 -10.73
C PRO A 224 -26.38 2.72 -9.41
N GLY A 225 -27.50 3.45 -9.36
CA GLY A 225 -28.40 3.48 -8.21
C GLY A 225 -27.95 4.39 -7.06
N PHE A 226 -27.11 5.40 -7.32
CA PHE A 226 -26.75 6.44 -6.37
C PHE A 226 -27.05 7.85 -6.90
N HIS A 227 -27.51 8.73 -6.02
CA HIS A 227 -27.79 10.14 -6.32
C HIS A 227 -26.52 10.99 -6.26
N GLN A 228 -26.54 12.12 -6.98
CA GLN A 228 -25.54 13.17 -6.77
C GLN A 228 -25.64 13.73 -5.35
N PRO A 229 -24.51 13.99 -4.69
CA PRO A 229 -24.50 14.69 -3.41
C PRO A 229 -25.02 16.12 -3.58
N ALA A 230 -25.42 16.76 -2.47
CA ALA A 230 -25.82 18.17 -2.51
C ALA A 230 -24.65 19.05 -3.00
N PRO A 231 -24.92 20.22 -3.65
CA PRO A 231 -23.86 21.04 -4.26
C PRO A 231 -22.71 21.46 -3.33
N ASN A 232 -22.97 21.58 -2.02
CA ASN A 232 -21.99 21.98 -1.02
C ASN A 232 -21.33 20.79 -0.29
N GLU A 233 -21.69 19.57 -0.66
CA GLU A 233 -21.18 18.35 -0.03
C GLU A 233 -19.98 17.81 -0.82
N LYS A 234 -18.95 17.36 -0.10
CA LYS A 234 -17.76 16.80 -0.71
C LYS A 234 -18.11 15.50 -1.45
N ILE A 235 -17.71 15.40 -2.72
CA ILE A 235 -17.87 14.17 -3.51
C ILE A 235 -17.17 13.01 -2.81
N LYS A 236 -17.96 11.99 -2.48
CA LYS A 236 -17.47 10.76 -1.90
C LYS A 236 -17.02 9.80 -2.99
N LYS A 237 -15.84 9.22 -2.81
CA LYS A 237 -15.29 8.18 -3.68
C LYS A 237 -15.30 6.84 -2.97
N VAL A 238 -15.52 5.78 -3.74
CA VAL A 238 -15.41 4.39 -3.29
C VAL A 238 -14.11 3.83 -3.83
N ASP A 239 -13.33 3.15 -2.98
CA ASP A 239 -12.04 2.60 -3.37
C ASP A 239 -12.22 1.60 -4.53
N LEU A 240 -13.20 0.71 -4.41
CA LEU A 240 -13.61 -0.26 -5.43
C LEU A 240 -15.14 -0.38 -5.49
N GLY A 241 -15.72 -0.07 -6.65
CA GLY A 241 -17.12 -0.38 -6.98
C GLY A 241 -17.18 -1.62 -7.85
N LEU A 242 -17.87 -2.66 -7.39
CA LEU A 242 -18.07 -3.92 -8.09
C LEU A 242 -19.54 -4.07 -8.47
N ILE A 243 -19.81 -4.25 -9.76
CA ILE A 243 -21.19 -4.31 -10.29
C ILE A 243 -21.36 -5.64 -11.02
N GLN A 244 -22.30 -6.46 -10.54
CA GLN A 244 -22.75 -7.69 -11.18
C GLN A 244 -24.27 -7.60 -11.38
N GLU A 245 -24.68 -7.33 -12.62
CA GLU A 245 -26.08 -7.01 -12.95
C GLU A 245 -26.64 -5.88 -12.07
N LYS A 246 -27.53 -6.20 -11.12
CA LYS A 246 -28.14 -5.26 -10.16
C LYS A 246 -27.41 -5.22 -8.81
N TYR A 247 -26.55 -6.20 -8.54
CA TYR A 247 -25.84 -6.30 -7.28
C TYR A 247 -24.63 -5.37 -7.28
N ARG A 248 -24.54 -4.56 -6.21
CA ARG A 248 -23.48 -3.56 -6.02
C ARG A 248 -22.70 -3.92 -4.78
N THR A 249 -21.40 -4.12 -4.92
CA THR A 249 -20.48 -4.24 -3.79
C THR A 249 -19.57 -3.03 -3.76
N LEU A 250 -19.66 -2.25 -2.68
CA LEU A 250 -18.74 -1.16 -2.37
C LEU A 250 -17.65 -1.74 -1.48
N ALA A 251 -16.42 -1.82 -1.97
CA ALA A 251 -15.29 -2.29 -1.19
C ALA A 251 -14.39 -1.12 -0.80
N THR A 252 -14.04 -1.06 0.48
CA THR A 252 -12.94 -0.23 0.97
C THR A 252 -11.70 -1.09 1.17
N ALA A 253 -10.58 -0.70 0.57
CA ALA A 253 -9.32 -1.40 0.68
C ALA A 253 -8.37 -0.59 1.56
N LYS A 254 -7.89 -1.20 2.63
CA LYS A 254 -6.99 -0.56 3.60
C LYS A 254 -5.93 -1.56 4.00
N TRP A 255 -4.67 -1.30 3.63
CA TRP A 255 -3.56 -2.21 3.97
C TRP A 255 -3.46 -2.46 5.48
N SER A 256 -3.63 -1.41 6.27
CA SER A 256 -3.75 -1.46 7.72
C SER A 256 -4.92 -0.61 8.20
N ILE A 257 -5.48 -0.99 9.34
CA ILE A 257 -6.55 -0.28 10.03
C ILE A 257 -5.88 0.53 11.13
N ARG A 258 -6.31 1.78 11.29
CA ARG A 258 -5.87 2.65 12.40
C ARG A 258 -7.13 3.31 12.96
N ALA A 259 -7.07 3.78 14.19
CA ALA A 259 -8.24 4.34 14.88
C ALA A 259 -8.92 5.46 14.06
N ASP A 260 -8.15 6.36 13.45
CA ASP A 260 -8.66 7.42 12.56
C ASP A 260 -9.43 6.88 11.35
N ARG A 261 -9.02 5.71 10.84
CA ARG A 261 -9.67 5.04 9.70
C ARG A 261 -10.93 4.29 10.10
N GLU A 262 -11.04 3.82 11.34
CA GLU A 262 -12.21 3.09 11.84
C GLU A 262 -13.45 3.97 11.94
N GLU A 263 -13.28 5.23 12.37
CA GLU A 263 -14.35 6.22 12.40
C GLU A 263 -14.87 6.54 11.00
N GLN A 264 -13.93 6.67 10.04
CA GLN A 264 -14.25 6.94 8.64
C GLN A 264 -15.19 5.88 8.04
N PHE A 265 -15.07 4.60 8.40
CA PHE A 265 -15.92 3.55 7.83
C PHE A 265 -17.41 3.78 8.06
N MET A 266 -17.79 4.31 9.23
CA MET A 266 -19.19 4.58 9.55
C MET A 266 -19.71 5.81 8.81
N SER A 267 -18.92 6.88 8.77
CA SER A 267 -19.26 8.10 8.03
C SER A 267 -19.43 7.82 6.52
N ASP A 268 -18.57 6.95 5.98
CA ASP A 268 -18.61 6.52 4.60
C ASP A 268 -19.89 5.72 4.33
N PHE A 269 -20.22 4.75 5.18
CA PHE A 269 -21.44 3.97 5.05
C PHE A 269 -22.71 4.83 5.13
N GLN A 270 -22.79 5.77 6.08
CA GLN A 270 -23.93 6.69 6.21
C GLN A 270 -24.12 7.55 4.95
N THR A 271 -23.00 7.95 4.32
CA THR A 271 -23.04 8.65 3.03
C THR A 271 -23.56 7.74 1.92
N TYR A 272 -23.13 6.48 1.90
CA TYR A 272 -23.57 5.48 0.92
C TYR A 272 -25.06 5.20 1.03
N GLU A 273 -25.55 4.96 2.24
CA GLU A 273 -26.96 4.73 2.53
C GLU A 273 -27.84 5.94 2.13
N ARG A 274 -27.43 7.16 2.51
CA ARG A 274 -28.20 8.36 2.18
C ARG A 274 -28.26 8.66 0.68
N LEU A 275 -27.20 8.35 -0.07
CA LEU A 275 -27.18 8.57 -1.52
C LEU A 275 -27.73 7.38 -2.31
N GLU A 276 -28.07 6.26 -1.67
CA GLU A 276 -28.75 5.13 -2.31
C GLU A 276 -30.11 5.59 -2.85
N ALA A 277 -30.37 5.31 -4.13
CA ALA A 277 -31.48 5.90 -4.88
C ALA A 277 -32.59 4.92 -5.25
N VAL A 278 -32.31 3.61 -5.23
CA VAL A 278 -33.16 2.60 -5.86
C VAL A 278 -33.85 1.68 -4.86
N GLY A 279 -33.65 1.91 -3.55
CA GLY A 279 -34.25 1.13 -2.48
C GLY A 279 -33.75 -0.32 -2.46
N GLN A 280 -32.54 -0.56 -2.98
CA GLN A 280 -31.94 -1.88 -3.04
C GLN A 280 -30.71 -1.92 -2.13
N ASP A 281 -30.49 -3.07 -1.50
CA ASP A 281 -29.29 -3.30 -0.71
C ASP A 281 -28.03 -3.23 -1.57
N PHE A 282 -26.93 -2.86 -0.92
CA PHE A 282 -25.57 -3.00 -1.45
C PHE A 282 -24.69 -3.69 -0.41
N ALA A 283 -23.70 -4.44 -0.87
CA ALA A 283 -22.70 -5.01 0.03
C ALA A 283 -21.65 -3.95 0.35
N TYR A 284 -21.24 -3.87 1.62
CA TYR A 284 -20.11 -3.03 2.03
C TYR A 284 -18.99 -3.92 2.58
N VAL A 285 -17.85 -3.96 1.91
CA VAL A 285 -16.76 -4.92 2.21
C VAL A 285 -15.50 -4.19 2.61
N LEU A 286 -14.82 -4.68 3.64
CA LEU A 286 -13.46 -4.25 4.01
C LEU A 286 -12.45 -5.28 3.51
N ILE A 287 -11.44 -4.85 2.75
CA ILE A 287 -10.30 -5.69 2.34
C ILE A 287 -9.05 -5.16 3.01
N THR A 288 -8.33 -6.01 3.75
CA THR A 288 -7.21 -5.59 4.61
C THR A 288 -6.07 -6.61 4.73
N ASN A 289 -4.89 -6.11 5.12
CA ASN A 289 -3.74 -6.88 5.57
C ASN A 289 -3.41 -6.59 7.06
N GLU A 290 -4.40 -6.16 7.84
CA GLU A 290 -4.22 -5.82 9.25
C GLU A 290 -3.92 -7.07 10.08
N PHE A 291 -2.91 -6.98 10.94
CA PHE A 291 -2.56 -8.05 11.88
C PHE A 291 -2.95 -7.74 13.32
N ASP A 292 -3.25 -6.50 13.67
CA ASP A 292 -3.67 -6.15 15.02
C ASP A 292 -5.02 -6.81 15.37
N ALA A 293 -5.00 -7.72 16.33
CA ALA A 293 -6.19 -8.46 16.72
C ALA A 293 -7.32 -7.57 17.24
N ALA A 294 -7.02 -6.47 17.94
CA ALA A 294 -8.05 -5.57 18.44
C ALA A 294 -8.72 -4.80 17.29
N ARG A 295 -7.93 -4.33 16.31
CA ARG A 295 -8.45 -3.62 15.13
C ARG A 295 -9.24 -4.55 14.20
N LEU A 296 -8.75 -5.78 13.98
CA LEU A 296 -9.50 -6.80 13.22
C LEU A 296 -10.81 -7.18 13.91
N ARG A 297 -10.78 -7.42 15.22
CA ARG A 297 -11.98 -7.69 16.03
C ARG A 297 -12.97 -6.54 15.91
N ALA A 298 -12.51 -5.31 16.11
CA ALA A 298 -13.33 -4.11 16.01
C ALA A 298 -14.00 -4.00 14.63
N ALA A 299 -13.28 -4.25 13.54
CA ALA A 299 -13.85 -4.27 12.20
C ALA A 299 -14.91 -5.38 12.00
N CYS A 300 -14.69 -6.57 12.56
CA CYS A 300 -15.63 -7.69 12.50
C CYS A 300 -16.92 -7.42 13.28
N GLU A 301 -16.79 -6.81 14.46
CA GLU A 301 -17.89 -6.57 15.41
C GLU A 301 -18.62 -5.24 15.18
N ARG A 302 -18.06 -4.33 14.36
CA ARG A 302 -18.67 -3.02 14.10
C ARG A 302 -20.07 -3.21 13.50
N ARG A 303 -21.04 -2.51 14.08
CA ARG A 303 -22.46 -2.61 13.71
C ARG A 303 -22.98 -1.28 13.18
N ARG A 304 -23.97 -1.39 12.29
CA ARG A 304 -24.91 -0.34 11.89
C ARG A 304 -26.28 -0.77 12.38
N GLN A 305 -26.87 -0.02 13.32
CA GLN A 305 -28.08 -0.45 14.03
C GLN A 305 -27.93 -1.88 14.57
N ASN A 306 -28.79 -2.82 14.16
CA ASN A 306 -28.78 -4.21 14.58
C ASN A 306 -28.11 -5.17 13.58
N ALA A 307 -27.34 -4.69 12.60
CA ALA A 307 -26.62 -5.52 11.63
C ALA A 307 -25.11 -5.21 11.59
N PRO A 308 -24.26 -6.15 11.15
CA PRO A 308 -22.85 -5.85 10.89
C PRO A 308 -22.67 -4.69 9.88
N LEU A 309 -21.71 -3.81 10.13
CA LEU A 309 -21.38 -2.69 9.24
C LEU A 309 -20.81 -3.18 7.91
N PHE A 310 -19.98 -4.22 7.92
CA PHE A 310 -19.46 -4.82 6.72
C PHE A 310 -20.21 -6.11 6.41
N THR A 311 -20.63 -6.32 5.17
CA THR A 311 -21.13 -7.61 4.71
C THR A 311 -20.05 -8.68 4.90
N HIS A 312 -18.82 -8.38 4.47
CA HIS A 312 -17.64 -9.21 4.72
C HIS A 312 -16.46 -8.37 5.21
N VAL A 313 -15.70 -8.91 6.16
CA VAL A 313 -14.33 -8.47 6.41
C VAL A 313 -13.41 -9.49 5.77
N VAL A 314 -12.57 -9.02 4.85
CA VAL A 314 -11.70 -9.85 4.01
C VAL A 314 -10.26 -9.57 4.39
N HIS A 315 -9.59 -10.58 4.97
CA HIS A 315 -8.14 -10.54 5.16
C HIS A 315 -7.47 -11.15 3.93
N LEU A 316 -6.31 -10.61 3.53
CA LEU A 316 -5.56 -11.16 2.38
C LEU A 316 -5.30 -12.66 2.53
N ASN A 317 -4.80 -13.07 3.69
CA ASN A 317 -4.71 -14.48 4.06
C ASN A 317 -4.86 -14.68 5.59
N PRO A 318 -6.02 -15.11 6.10
CA PRO A 318 -6.24 -15.35 7.53
C PRO A 318 -5.28 -16.38 8.16
N ALA A 319 -4.70 -17.29 7.36
CA ALA A 319 -3.69 -18.22 7.87
C ALA A 319 -2.46 -17.48 8.42
N ALA A 320 -2.09 -16.34 7.82
CA ALA A 320 -1.01 -15.48 8.32
C ALA A 320 -1.32 -14.96 9.74
N VAL A 321 -2.58 -14.59 10.00
CA VAL A 321 -3.03 -14.12 11.32
C VAL A 321 -2.95 -15.25 12.34
N ASN A 322 -3.35 -16.46 11.96
CA ASN A 322 -3.23 -17.65 12.81
C ASN A 322 -1.77 -17.94 13.18
N VAL A 323 -0.84 -17.78 12.24
CA VAL A 323 0.60 -17.95 12.48
C VAL A 323 1.11 -16.90 13.47
N VAL A 324 0.80 -15.63 13.25
CA VAL A 324 1.20 -14.50 14.11
C VAL A 324 0.71 -14.68 15.55
N TYR A 325 -0.47 -15.27 15.73
CA TYR A 325 -1.08 -15.47 17.05
C TYR A 325 -1.05 -16.91 17.56
N ARG A 326 -0.28 -17.81 16.95
CA ARG A 326 -0.28 -19.25 17.28
C ARG A 326 -0.03 -19.53 18.77
N GLU A 327 0.90 -18.78 19.37
CA GLU A 327 1.31 -18.89 20.79
C GLU A 327 0.59 -17.86 21.68
N ALA A 328 -0.21 -16.96 21.09
CA ALA A 328 -0.92 -15.94 21.83
C ALA A 328 -2.22 -16.48 22.43
N GLN A 329 -2.40 -16.24 23.72
CA GLN A 329 -3.60 -16.58 24.49
C GLN A 329 -4.41 -15.35 24.91
N SER A 330 -4.18 -14.18 24.29
CA SER A 330 -4.96 -12.99 24.63
C SER A 330 -6.39 -13.11 24.13
N GLU A 331 -7.34 -12.50 24.87
CA GLU A 331 -8.75 -12.46 24.49
C GLU A 331 -8.96 -11.97 23.05
N GLY A 332 -8.23 -10.92 22.64
CA GLY A 332 -8.29 -10.39 21.27
C GLY A 332 -7.87 -11.43 20.21
N SER A 333 -6.81 -12.20 20.45
CA SER A 333 -6.35 -13.24 19.52
C SER A 333 -7.35 -14.41 19.41
N ALA A 334 -7.98 -14.79 20.54
CA ALA A 334 -9.02 -15.81 20.53
C ALA A 334 -10.29 -15.33 19.78
N ALA A 335 -10.70 -14.09 19.99
CA ALA A 335 -11.86 -13.50 19.30
C ALA A 335 -11.65 -13.44 17.77
N VAL A 336 -10.46 -13.03 17.31
CA VAL A 336 -10.17 -13.01 15.86
C VAL A 336 -10.16 -14.42 15.27
N ARG A 337 -9.60 -15.42 15.96
CA ARG A 337 -9.67 -16.82 15.52
C ARG A 337 -11.13 -17.29 15.39
N ALA A 338 -11.97 -16.99 16.38
CA ALA A 338 -13.39 -17.31 16.32
C ALA A 338 -14.09 -16.63 15.12
N HIS A 339 -13.73 -15.38 14.81
CA HIS A 339 -14.24 -14.68 13.62
C HIS A 339 -13.76 -15.30 12.30
N ILE A 340 -12.57 -15.91 12.27
CA ILE A 340 -12.09 -16.68 11.10
C ILE A 340 -12.92 -17.96 10.96
N GLU A 341 -13.06 -18.72 12.05
CA GLU A 341 -13.77 -20.01 12.09
C GLU A 341 -15.25 -19.88 11.73
N ASN A 342 -15.92 -18.82 12.22
CA ASN A 342 -17.35 -18.60 11.95
C ASN A 342 -17.64 -17.89 10.62
N GLY A 343 -16.61 -17.59 9.82
CA GLY A 343 -16.75 -16.93 8.51
C GLY A 343 -17.04 -15.42 8.56
N ARG A 344 -16.89 -14.76 9.71
CA ARG A 344 -17.00 -13.30 9.80
C ARG A 344 -15.79 -12.59 9.18
N LEU A 345 -14.59 -13.14 9.38
CA LEU A 345 -13.33 -12.75 8.76
C LEU A 345 -12.92 -13.81 7.75
N ILE A 346 -13.12 -13.54 6.45
CA ILE A 346 -12.85 -14.50 5.38
C ILE A 346 -11.54 -14.21 4.65
N SER A 347 -11.02 -15.22 3.95
CA SER A 347 -9.85 -15.03 3.09
C SER A 347 -10.22 -14.31 1.79
N PHE A 348 -9.24 -13.62 1.21
CA PHE A 348 -9.38 -13.02 -0.12
C PHE A 348 -9.77 -14.07 -1.17
N GLN A 349 -9.18 -15.26 -1.10
CA GLN A 349 -9.58 -16.42 -1.90
C GLN A 349 -11.08 -16.72 -1.77
N LYS A 350 -11.59 -16.88 -0.54
CA LYS A 350 -13.00 -17.23 -0.32
C LYS A 350 -13.93 -16.14 -0.84
N TRP A 351 -13.58 -14.88 -0.62
CA TRP A 351 -14.36 -13.75 -1.14
C TRP A 351 -14.40 -13.72 -2.68
N LEU A 352 -13.26 -13.95 -3.34
CA LEU A 352 -13.19 -14.05 -4.80
C LEU A 352 -14.03 -15.21 -5.32
N SER A 353 -14.02 -16.37 -4.65
CA SER A 353 -14.88 -17.50 -4.99
C SER A 353 -16.38 -17.18 -4.85
N ILE A 354 -16.78 -16.44 -3.80
CA ILE A 354 -18.16 -15.95 -3.64
C ILE A 354 -18.55 -15.06 -4.84
N LEU A 355 -17.68 -14.11 -5.23
CA LEU A 355 -17.93 -13.25 -6.40
C LEU A 355 -18.03 -14.02 -7.71
N GLN A 356 -17.30 -15.13 -7.84
CA GLN A 356 -17.41 -16.02 -9.01
C GLN A 356 -18.72 -16.81 -9.05
N GLY A 357 -19.52 -16.79 -7.99
CA GLY A 357 -20.74 -17.60 -7.88
C GLY A 357 -20.46 -19.06 -7.50
N ALA A 358 -19.29 -19.35 -6.92
CA ALA A 358 -19.07 -20.64 -6.27
C ALA A 358 -19.87 -20.65 -4.97
N SER A 359 -20.98 -21.38 -4.95
CA SER A 359 -21.79 -21.60 -3.74
C SER A 359 -20.88 -22.03 -2.60
N SER A 360 -21.04 -21.37 -1.44
CA SER A 360 -20.38 -21.74 -0.20
C SER A 360 -21.02 -23.00 0.38
N ASP A 361 -20.81 -24.15 -0.26
CA ASP A 361 -21.15 -25.48 0.27
C ASP A 361 -19.89 -26.35 0.29
N SER A 362 -19.21 -26.31 1.43
CA SER A 362 -18.46 -27.40 2.07
C SER A 362 -17.84 -26.89 3.35
#